data_AF-A0A9W7FH27-F1
#
_entry.id   AF-A0A9W7FH27-F1
#
_cell.length_a   1.000
_cell.length_b   1.000
_cell.length_c   1.000
_cell.angle_alpha   90.00
_cell.angle_beta   90.00
_cell.angle_gamma   90.00
#
_symmetry.space_group_name_H-M   'P 1'
#
loop_
_entity.id
_entity.type
_entity.pdbx_description
1 polymer ?
#
loop_
_entity_poly.entity_id
_entity_poly.type
_entity_poly.pdbx_seq_one_letter_code
_entity_poly.pdbx_strand_id
1 'polypeptide(L)'
;MPAVQLATYDISGGLARSLSTQFLGVQIDLIPHTGVVVDGTEYFFGGGIQRMAHASFKANHGISPISLAEVGVTSKTSAEIFSWNVLG
;
A
#
# COMPACT_ATOMS: atom_id res chain seq x y z
N MET A 1 -16.56 -2.57 -13.93
CA MET A 1 -15.56 -1.59 -13.47
C MET A 1 -14.86 -2.22 -12.29
N PRO A 2 -13.57 -2.53 -12.36
CA PRO A 2 -12.84 -3.12 -11.23
C PRO A 2 -12.92 -2.24 -9.99
N ALA A 3 -13.11 -2.84 -8.82
CA ALA A 3 -13.02 -2.15 -7.55
C ALA A 3 -11.56 -1.77 -7.28
N VAL A 4 -11.37 -0.59 -6.71
CA VAL A 4 -10.06 -0.05 -6.33
C VAL A 4 -10.05 0.07 -4.81
N GLN A 5 -9.04 -0.54 -4.19
CA GLN A 5 -8.85 -0.48 -2.75
C GLN A 5 -7.53 0.20 -2.43
N LEU A 6 -7.49 0.97 -1.34
CA LEU A 6 -6.28 1.54 -0.77
C LEU A 6 -5.85 0.71 0.44
N ALA A 7 -4.74 0.00 0.32
CA ALA A 7 -4.08 -0.65 1.43
C ALA A 7 -3.19 0.36 2.14
N THR A 8 -3.37 0.52 3.46
CA THR A 8 -2.54 1.38 4.31
C THR A 8 -1.83 0.51 5.34
N TYR A 9 -0.54 0.71 5.51
CA TYR A 9 0.34 -0.02 6.42
C TYR A 9 1.02 0.93 7.40
N ASP A 10 1.19 0.49 8.64
CA ASP A 10 2.10 1.13 9.58
C ASP A 10 3.47 0.47 9.48
N ILE A 11 4.43 1.12 8.83
CA ILE A 11 5.78 0.55 8.70
C ILE A 11 6.56 0.56 10.01
N SER A 12 6.07 1.30 11.02
CA SER A 12 6.64 1.28 12.36
C SER A 12 6.13 0.13 13.22
N GLY A 13 5.07 -0.58 12.81
CA GLY A 13 4.44 -1.63 13.61
C GLY A 13 3.95 -1.16 14.99
N GLY A 14 3.48 0.09 15.11
CA GLY A 14 3.03 0.70 16.36
C GLY A 14 4.13 1.36 17.19
N LEU A 15 5.40 1.26 16.79
CA LEU A 15 6.52 1.88 17.50
C LEU A 15 6.46 3.41 17.40
N ALA A 16 6.00 3.98 16.29
CA ALA A 16 5.85 5.42 16.17
C ALA A 16 4.91 5.95 17.26
N ARG A 17 3.73 5.35 17.40
CA ARG A 17 2.75 5.73 18.43
C ARG A 17 3.31 5.61 19.84
N SER A 18 4.13 4.60 20.09
CA SER A 18 4.64 4.28 21.43
C SER A 18 5.87 5.09 21.84
N LEU A 19 6.74 5.46 20.88
CA LEU A 19 8.08 5.97 21.15
C LEU A 19 8.37 7.36 20.56
N SER A 20 7.51 7.88 19.68
CA SER A 20 7.73 9.17 19.01
C SER A 20 7.94 10.33 19.97
N THR A 21 7.11 10.45 21.01
CA THR A 21 7.26 11.52 22.02
C THR A 21 8.60 11.43 22.75
N GLN A 22 9.11 10.21 23.01
CA GLN A 22 10.39 10.02 23.70
C GLN A 22 11.59 10.36 22.81
N PHE A 23 11.56 9.98 21.53
CA PHE A 23 12.67 10.19 20.60
C PHE A 23 12.66 11.56 19.91
N LEU A 24 11.48 12.11 19.64
CA LEU A 24 11.29 13.29 18.80
C LEU A 24 10.61 14.45 19.54
N GLY A 25 10.12 14.25 20.77
CA GLY A 25 9.38 15.25 21.53
C GLY A 25 7.98 15.56 20.98
N VAL A 26 7.53 14.84 19.95
CA VAL A 26 6.22 15.01 19.31
C VAL A 26 5.52 13.66 19.15
N GLN A 27 4.19 13.67 19.29
CA GLN A 27 3.38 12.47 19.08
C GLN A 27 3.22 12.22 17.57
N ILE A 28 3.58 11.01 17.14
CA ILE A 28 3.36 10.49 15.79
C ILE A 28 2.64 9.16 15.93
N ASP A 29 1.40 9.08 15.43
CA ASP A 29 0.59 7.86 15.60
C ASP A 29 0.84 6.80 14.53
N LEU A 30 1.43 7.17 13.39
CA LEU A 30 1.56 6.30 12.23
C LEU A 30 2.74 6.72 11.36
N ILE A 31 3.48 5.74 10.81
CA ILE A 31 4.34 5.97 9.64
C ILE A 31 3.69 5.23 8.46
N PRO A 32 2.93 5.94 7.60
CA PRO A 32 2.13 5.27 6.60
C PRO A 32 2.98 4.85 5.39
N HIS A 33 2.79 3.61 4.95
CA HIS A 33 3.03 3.20 3.58
C HIS A 33 1.70 2.79 2.94
N THR A 34 1.52 3.05 1.65
CA THR A 34 0.25 2.77 0.97
C THR A 34 0.47 2.09 -0.37
N GLY A 35 -0.45 1.18 -0.72
CA GLY A 35 -0.54 0.53 -2.02
C GLY A 35 -1.96 0.57 -2.56
N VAL A 36 -2.09 0.67 -3.88
CA VAL A 36 -3.39 0.56 -4.57
C VAL A 36 -3.60 -0.88 -4.98
N VAL A 37 -4.69 -1.48 -4.55
CA VAL A 37 -5.05 -2.87 -4.88
C VAL A 37 -6.18 -2.87 -5.90
N VAL A 38 -5.95 -3.54 -7.03
CA VAL A 38 -6.96 -3.78 -8.08
C VAL A 38 -6.85 -5.25 -8.50
N ASP A 39 -7.97 -5.97 -8.46
CA ASP A 39 -8.04 -7.40 -8.78
C ASP A 39 -6.96 -8.24 -8.08
N GLY A 40 -6.75 -7.98 -6.78
CA GLY A 40 -5.77 -8.68 -5.96
C GLY A 40 -4.30 -8.37 -6.26
N THR A 41 -4.02 -7.50 -7.23
CA THR A 41 -2.67 -6.98 -7.51
C THR A 41 -2.48 -5.64 -6.80
N GLU A 42 -1.41 -5.52 -6.04
CA GLU A 42 -1.02 -4.29 -5.35
C GLU A 42 0.06 -3.55 -6.14
N TYR A 43 -0.16 -2.25 -6.30
CA TYR A 43 0.71 -1.30 -6.98
C TYR A 43 1.19 -0.27 -5.96
N PHE A 44 2.51 -0.07 -5.88
CA PHE A 44 3.12 0.81 -4.88
C PHE A 44 4.42 1.40 -5.41
N PHE A 45 4.95 2.39 -4.69
CA PHE A 45 6.22 3.03 -5.03
C PHE A 45 7.30 2.67 -3.99
N GLY A 46 8.42 2.11 -4.47
CA GLY A 46 9.52 1.64 -3.63
C GLY A 46 10.89 1.86 -4.27
N GLY A 47 11.13 3.05 -4.83
CA GLY A 47 12.28 3.34 -5.71
C GLY A 47 11.98 3.21 -7.20
N GLY A 48 10.70 3.15 -7.54
CA GLY A 48 10.14 2.93 -8.86
C GLY A 48 8.71 2.41 -8.73
N ILE A 49 7.96 2.36 -9.85
CA ILE A 49 6.65 1.73 -9.86
C ILE A 49 6.84 0.22 -9.74
N GLN A 50 6.30 -0.36 -8.68
CA GLN A 50 6.35 -1.78 -8.41
C GLN A 50 4.94 -2.35 -8.32
N ARG A 51 4.84 -3.64 -8.57
CA ARG A 51 3.59 -4.38 -8.37
C ARG A 51 3.86 -5.83 -8.00
N MET A 52 2.94 -6.42 -7.25
CA MET A 52 2.88 -7.86 -7.00
C MET A 52 1.48 -8.25 -6.53
N ALA A 53 1.22 -9.53 -6.34
CA ALA A 53 -0.02 -9.94 -5.67
C ALA A 53 -0.06 -9.36 -4.24
N HIS A 54 -1.20 -8.81 -3.81
CA HIS A 54 -1.37 -8.23 -2.48
C HIS A 54 -1.04 -9.23 -1.36
N ALA A 55 -1.35 -10.51 -1.56
CA ALA A 55 -0.96 -11.58 -0.63
C ALA A 55 0.58 -11.74 -0.52
N SER A 56 1.30 -11.61 -1.64
CA SER A 56 2.76 -11.67 -1.67
C SER A 56 3.40 -10.46 -1.01
N PHE A 57 2.81 -9.26 -1.15
CA PHE A 57 3.30 -8.05 -0.47
C PHE A 57 3.34 -8.28 1.05
N LYS A 58 2.23 -8.72 1.64
CA LYS A 58 2.16 -9.01 3.08
C LYS A 58 3.18 -10.04 3.53
N ALA A 59 3.35 -11.13 2.75
CA ALA A 59 4.29 -12.20 3.07
C ALA A 59 5.75 -11.74 2.99
N ASN A 60 6.11 -10.99 1.94
CA ASN A 60 7.48 -10.55 1.69
C ASN A 60 7.94 -9.46 2.66
N HIS A 61 7.02 -8.58 3.07
CA HIS A 61 7.34 -7.45 3.95
C HIS A 61 7.06 -7.73 5.43
N GLY A 62 6.41 -8.84 5.76
CA GLY A 62 6.09 -9.19 7.15
C GLY A 62 5.11 -8.24 7.82
N ILE A 63 4.34 -7.47 7.04
CA ILE A 63 3.37 -6.48 7.53
C ILE A 63 1.99 -6.77 6.96
N SER A 64 0.96 -6.43 7.73
CA SER A 64 -0.44 -6.46 7.29
C SER A 64 -0.99 -5.05 7.22
N PRO A 65 -1.90 -4.77 6.28
CA PRO A 65 -2.50 -3.45 6.20
C PRO A 65 -3.34 -3.21 7.45
N ILE A 66 -3.18 -2.02 8.03
CA ILE A 66 -4.03 -1.53 9.12
C ILE A 66 -5.40 -1.08 8.60
N SER A 67 -5.50 -0.84 7.29
CA SER A 67 -6.76 -0.54 6.60
C SER A 67 -6.68 -0.99 5.15
N LEU A 68 -7.77 -1.59 4.65
CA LEU A 68 -7.98 -1.90 3.24
C LEU A 68 -9.32 -1.27 2.83
N ALA A 69 -9.28 0.01 2.49
CA ALA A 69 -10.47 0.80 2.22
C ALA A 69 -10.85 0.74 0.74
N GLU A 70 -12.14 0.49 0.42
CA GLU A 70 -12.64 0.69 -0.93
C GLU A 70 -12.68 2.20 -1.23
N VAL A 71 -11.98 2.62 -2.27
CA VAL A 71 -11.90 4.04 -2.68
C VAL A 71 -12.75 4.33 -3.91
N GLY A 72 -13.26 3.30 -4.57
CA GLY A 72 -14.21 3.42 -5.66
C GLY A 72 -13.97 2.37 -6.74
N VAL A 73 -14.31 2.73 -7.98
CA VAL A 73 -14.18 1.86 -9.15
C VAL A 73 -13.45 2.59 -10.26
N THR A 74 -12.83 1.83 -11.17
CA THR A 74 -12.16 2.38 -12.34
C THR A 74 -12.82 1.94 -13.64
N SER A 75 -12.81 2.82 -14.65
CA SER A 75 -13.24 2.48 -16.02
C SER A 75 -12.18 1.69 -16.79
N LYS A 76 -10.94 1.64 -16.28
CA LYS A 76 -9.85 0.87 -16.88
C LYS A 76 -10.01 -0.61 -16.58
N THR A 77 -9.78 -1.43 -17.59
CA THR A 77 -9.67 -2.89 -17.43
C THR A 77 -8.37 -3.24 -16.71
N SER A 78 -8.35 -4.41 -16.07
CA SER A 78 -7.14 -4.94 -15.42
C SER A 78 -5.99 -5.09 -16.43
N ALA A 79 -6.30 -5.44 -17.68
CA ALA A 79 -5.34 -5.52 -18.77
C ALA A 79 -4.74 -4.14 -19.10
N GLU A 80 -5.56 -3.09 -19.22
CA GLU A 80 -5.08 -1.72 -19.45
C GLU A 80 -4.20 -1.23 -18.30
N ILE A 81 -4.57 -1.52 -17.04
CA ILE A 81 -3.75 -1.17 -15.86
C ILE A 81 -2.43 -1.93 -15.89
N PHE A 82 -2.47 -3.21 -16.27
CA PHE A 82 -1.28 -4.05 -16.33
C PHE A 82 -0.29 -3.61 -17.41
N SER A 83 -0.77 -3.03 -18.52
CA SER A 83 0.04 -2.67 -19.69
C SER A 83 0.81 -1.36 -19.59
N TRP A 84 0.65 -0.57 -18.51
CA TRP A 84 1.34 0.72 -18.36
C TRP A 84 2.87 0.66 -18.32
N ASN A 85 3.46 -0.54 -18.17
CA ASN A 85 4.90 -0.73 -17.96
C ASN A 85 5.63 -1.41 -19.14
N VAL A 86 5.06 -1.39 -20.36
CA VAL A 86 5.63 -2.08 -21.55
C VAL A 86 6.39 -1.12 -22.50
N LEU A 87 6.61 0.15 -22.12
CA LEU A 87 7.30 1.15 -22.95
C LEU A 87 8.55 1.75 -22.29
N GLY A 88 9.15 1.06 -21.31
CA GLY A 88 10.42 1.44 -20.69
C GLY A 88 11.58 0.62 -21.23
#